data_AF-A0A971YHJ4-F1
#
_entry.id   AF-A0A971YHJ4-F1
#
_cell.length_a   1.000
_cell.length_b   1.000
_cell.length_c   1.000
_cell.angle_alpha   90.00
_cell.angle_beta   90.00
_cell.angle_gamma   90.00
#
_symmetry.space_group_name_H-M   'P 1'
#
loop_
_entity.id
_entity.type
_entity.pdbx_description
1 polymer ?
#
loop_
_entity_poly.entity_id
_entity_poly.type
_entity_poly.pdbx_seq_one_letter_code
_entity_poly.pdbx_strand_id
1 'polypeptide(L)'
;MYSKNYGVYPFVFYYNSPIYNPYNYNFPYWNDIPIYYPGYGKQPLELKDYGPEPFVVNIEEAAEQNNNFRTALWTGKHLQLTLMSINVGDDIGLELHPDVDQFIRIEEGQGLVKMGDSKDNLSFQKNVYEDYVIFIPAGKWHNLINTGITPLKLYSIYAPPEHPHGTVHKTKKDAEHS
;
A
#
# COMPACT_ATOMS: atom_id res chain seq x y z
N MET A 1 19.90 42.33 -1.58
CA MET A 1 20.21 40.93 -1.19
C MET A 1 19.50 40.01 -2.17
N TYR A 2 20.19 38.95 -2.58
CA TYR A 2 20.11 38.30 -3.89
C TYR A 2 18.76 37.61 -4.23
N SER A 3 18.23 37.97 -5.40
CA SER A 3 17.42 37.09 -6.25
C SER A 3 18.37 36.32 -7.18
N LYS A 4 18.16 35.01 -7.33
CA LYS A 4 18.81 34.22 -8.38
C LYS A 4 17.74 33.63 -9.28
N ASN A 5 17.81 34.02 -10.54
CA ASN A 5 17.00 33.54 -11.64
C ASN A 5 17.98 33.01 -12.70
N TYR A 6 17.95 31.71 -13.01
CA TYR A 6 18.62 31.06 -14.15
C TYR A 6 17.92 29.70 -14.35
N GLY A 7 17.53 29.22 -15.53
CA GLY A 7 17.62 29.72 -16.88
C GLY A 7 16.88 28.74 -17.80
N VAL A 8 16.19 29.26 -18.80
CA VAL A 8 15.52 28.48 -19.85
C VAL A 8 16.58 28.03 -20.85
N TYR A 9 16.68 26.73 -21.12
CA TYR A 9 17.44 26.20 -22.25
C TYR A 9 16.53 25.45 -23.23
N PRO A 10 16.55 25.80 -24.52
CA PRO A 10 15.67 25.22 -25.53
C PRO A 10 16.38 24.06 -26.25
N PHE A 11 15.70 22.93 -26.49
CA PHE A 11 16.10 22.01 -27.57
C PHE A 11 14.86 21.37 -28.22
N VAL A 12 14.38 21.97 -29.30
CA VAL A 12 14.47 21.55 -30.72
C VAL A 12 13.53 20.38 -31.08
N PHE A 13 12.52 20.71 -31.90
CA PHE A 13 11.71 19.77 -32.67
C PHE A 13 12.60 18.92 -33.58
N TYR A 14 12.48 17.58 -33.54
CA TYR A 14 12.79 16.75 -34.70
C TYR A 14 11.86 15.54 -34.82
N TYR A 15 11.52 15.30 -36.07
CA TYR A 15 10.67 14.26 -36.66
C TYR A 15 10.98 12.82 -36.21
N ASN A 16 9.93 11.98 -36.30
CA ASN A 16 9.95 10.51 -36.44
C ASN A 16 11.35 9.91 -36.71
N SER A 17 11.90 9.18 -35.74
CA SER A 17 12.96 8.19 -35.98
C SER A 17 12.99 7.13 -34.87
N PRO A 18 13.32 5.87 -35.21
CA PRO A 18 13.12 4.70 -34.36
C PRO A 18 14.15 4.68 -33.23
N ILE A 19 13.70 4.41 -32.01
CA ILE A 19 14.58 4.28 -30.84
C ILE A 19 15.42 3.00 -31.01
N TYR A 20 16.73 3.18 -31.21
CA TYR A 20 17.70 2.10 -31.16
C TYR A 20 17.87 1.65 -29.70
N ASN A 21 17.52 0.39 -29.42
CA ASN A 21 17.66 -0.25 -28.11
C ASN A 21 19.01 -1.02 -28.07
N PRO A 22 20.04 -0.53 -27.35
CA PRO A 22 21.36 -1.14 -27.37
C PRO A 22 21.48 -2.41 -26.51
N TYR A 23 20.43 -2.83 -25.79
CA TYR A 23 20.49 -3.99 -24.90
C TYR A 23 19.45 -5.07 -25.16
N ASN A 24 18.62 -4.93 -26.21
CA ASN A 24 17.65 -5.93 -26.68
C ASN A 24 17.01 -6.79 -25.57
N TYR A 25 16.59 -6.15 -24.48
CA TYR A 25 15.83 -6.82 -23.43
C TYR A 25 14.36 -6.79 -23.86
N ASN A 26 13.92 -7.90 -24.43
CA ASN A 26 12.52 -8.13 -24.73
C ASN A 26 11.81 -8.52 -23.42
N PHE A 27 11.47 -7.53 -22.59
CA PHE A 27 10.59 -7.74 -21.43
C PHE A 27 9.14 -7.50 -21.88
N PRO A 28 8.31 -8.54 -22.01
CA PRO A 28 6.93 -8.42 -22.48
C PRO A 28 6.00 -7.66 -21.52
N TYR A 29 6.48 -7.29 -20.34
CA TYR A 29 5.70 -6.72 -19.24
C TYR A 29 5.61 -5.18 -19.23
N TRP A 30 6.29 -4.48 -20.14
CA TRP A 30 6.24 -3.01 -20.21
C TRP A 30 4.92 -2.45 -20.78
N ASN A 31 4.08 -3.29 -21.38
CA ASN A 31 2.81 -2.84 -21.96
C ASN A 31 1.76 -2.46 -20.90
N ASP A 32 1.92 -2.91 -19.65
CA ASP A 32 0.96 -2.69 -18.56
C ASP A 32 1.43 -1.64 -17.54
N ILE A 33 2.56 -0.96 -17.77
CA ILE A 33 3.04 0.11 -16.88
C ILE A 33 2.34 1.42 -17.29
N PRO A 34 1.56 2.06 -16.41
CA PRO A 34 1.00 3.37 -16.70
C PRO A 34 2.13 4.39 -16.76
N ILE A 35 2.51 4.78 -17.97
CA ILE A 35 3.46 5.87 -18.22
C ILE A 35 2.78 7.17 -17.78
N TYR A 36 3.33 7.81 -16.75
CA TYR A 36 2.87 9.11 -16.25
C TYR A 36 3.16 10.21 -17.29
N TYR A 37 2.13 10.65 -18.00
CA TYR A 37 2.17 11.86 -18.82
C TYR A 37 1.54 13.04 -18.04
N PRO A 38 2.30 14.11 -17.73
CA PRO A 38 1.74 15.29 -17.10
C PRO A 38 0.86 16.04 -18.13
N GLY A 39 -0.46 15.83 -18.09
CA GLY A 39 -1.43 16.53 -18.94
C GLY A 39 -2.67 15.76 -19.36
N TYR A 40 -2.70 14.43 -19.15
CA TYR A 40 -3.90 13.61 -19.32
C TYR A 40 -4.41 13.19 -17.94
N GLY A 41 -5.73 13.24 -17.71
CA GLY A 41 -6.34 12.90 -16.42
C GLY A 41 -5.85 11.54 -15.91
N LYS A 42 -5.46 11.47 -14.62
CA LYS A 42 -5.00 10.24 -13.99
C LYS A 42 -6.06 9.16 -14.17
N GLN A 43 -5.75 8.13 -14.95
CA GLN A 43 -6.59 6.94 -14.99
C GLN A 43 -6.48 6.25 -13.63
N PRO A 44 -7.59 5.85 -13.00
CA PRO A 44 -7.54 5.09 -11.75
C PRO A 44 -6.68 3.84 -11.90
N LEU A 45 -5.89 3.52 -10.87
CA LEU A 45 -5.10 2.30 -10.84
C LEU A 45 -6.04 1.09 -10.81
N GLU A 46 -5.79 0.05 -11.61
CA GLU A 46 -6.52 -1.21 -11.46
C GLU A 46 -6.04 -1.92 -10.19
N LEU A 47 -6.89 -2.02 -9.17
CA LEU A 47 -6.52 -2.68 -7.91
C LEU A 47 -6.65 -4.20 -8.03
N LYS A 48 -5.55 -4.86 -8.38
CA LYS A 48 -5.39 -6.32 -8.42
C LYS A 48 -4.02 -6.73 -7.89
N ASP A 49 -3.82 -8.02 -7.66
CA ASP A 49 -2.53 -8.53 -7.22
C ASP A 49 -1.55 -8.67 -8.39
N TYR A 50 -0.51 -7.84 -8.39
CA TYR A 50 0.53 -7.78 -9.42
C TYR A 50 1.72 -8.72 -9.13
N GLY A 51 1.72 -9.41 -7.99
CA GLY A 51 2.82 -10.30 -7.63
C GLY A 51 2.88 -11.56 -8.50
N PRO A 52 4.06 -12.19 -8.67
CA PRO A 52 5.37 -11.81 -8.12
C PRO A 52 6.19 -10.93 -9.08
N GLU A 53 5.55 -10.25 -10.04
CA GLU A 53 6.25 -9.53 -11.11
C GLU A 53 6.91 -8.23 -10.59
N PRO A 54 7.94 -7.70 -11.30
CA PRO A 54 8.46 -6.36 -11.03
C PRO A 54 7.34 -5.30 -11.10
N PHE A 55 7.18 -4.52 -10.03
CA PHE A 55 6.04 -3.63 -9.89
C PHE A 55 6.46 -2.28 -9.28
N VAL A 56 5.96 -1.19 -9.86
CA VAL A 56 6.14 0.20 -9.39
C VAL A 56 4.78 0.86 -9.35
N VAL A 57 4.44 1.50 -8.24
CA VAL A 57 3.13 2.11 -8.02
C VAL A 57 3.26 3.35 -7.15
N ASN A 58 2.38 4.33 -7.34
CA ASN A 58 2.15 5.34 -6.31
C ASN A 58 1.30 4.71 -5.21
N ILE A 59 1.93 4.35 -4.08
CA ILE A 59 1.27 3.61 -3.01
C ILE A 59 0.22 4.44 -2.26
N GLU A 60 0.45 5.76 -2.13
CA GLU A 60 -0.49 6.71 -1.51
C GLU A 60 -1.81 6.70 -2.31
N GLU A 61 -1.73 6.96 -3.62
CA GLU A 61 -2.90 6.93 -4.51
C GLU A 61 -3.61 5.57 -4.49
N ALA A 62 -2.86 4.47 -4.46
CA ALA A 62 -3.44 3.12 -4.42
C ALA A 62 -4.21 2.89 -3.11
N ALA A 63 -3.63 3.27 -1.97
CA ALA A 63 -4.23 3.10 -0.65
C ALA A 63 -5.49 3.97 -0.48
N GLU A 64 -5.44 5.23 -0.89
CA GLU A 64 -6.59 6.15 -0.84
C GLU A 64 -7.72 5.68 -1.76
N GLN A 65 -7.40 5.17 -2.96
CA GLN A 65 -8.39 4.65 -3.91
C GLN A 65 -9.10 3.38 -3.40
N ASN A 66 -8.43 2.56 -2.59
CA ASN A 66 -8.99 1.32 -2.08
C ASN A 66 -10.14 1.58 -1.10
N ASN A 67 -11.32 1.03 -1.38
CA ASN A 67 -12.48 1.08 -0.49
C ASN A 67 -12.84 -0.28 0.12
N ASN A 68 -12.12 -1.35 -0.24
CA ASN A 68 -12.32 -2.66 0.35
C ASN A 68 -11.65 -2.73 1.73
N PHE A 69 -12.20 -3.56 2.61
CA PHE A 69 -11.54 -3.88 3.88
C PHE A 69 -10.12 -4.41 3.67
N ARG A 70 -9.92 -5.28 2.67
CA ARG A 70 -8.59 -5.76 2.27
C ARG A 70 -8.52 -6.03 0.77
N THR A 71 -7.46 -5.58 0.12
CA THR A 71 -7.12 -5.93 -1.27
C THR A 71 -5.64 -6.27 -1.34
N ALA A 72 -5.29 -7.49 -1.74
CA ALA A 72 -3.91 -7.83 -2.08
C ALA A 72 -3.49 -7.07 -3.36
N LEU A 73 -2.43 -6.27 -3.26
CA LEU A 73 -1.90 -5.51 -4.40
C LEU A 73 -0.64 -6.17 -4.96
N TRP A 74 0.14 -6.87 -4.12
CA TRP A 74 1.31 -7.61 -4.57
C TRP A 74 1.64 -8.76 -3.62
N THR A 75 1.65 -9.99 -4.11
CA THR A 75 2.03 -11.18 -3.34
C THR A 75 3.22 -11.89 -3.98
N GLY A 76 4.37 -11.85 -3.30
CA GLY A 76 5.58 -12.57 -3.70
C GLY A 76 5.83 -13.82 -2.88
N LYS A 77 7.05 -14.34 -2.97
CA LYS A 77 7.48 -15.49 -2.15
C LYS A 77 7.83 -15.12 -0.70
N HIS A 78 8.28 -13.89 -0.48
CA HIS A 78 8.91 -13.46 0.78
C HIS A 78 8.15 -12.35 1.50
N LEU A 79 7.28 -11.63 0.80
CA LEU A 79 6.44 -10.61 1.39
C LEU A 79 5.15 -10.45 0.58
N GLN A 80 4.14 -9.88 1.22
CA GLN A 80 2.87 -9.51 0.62
C GLN A 80 2.49 -8.10 1.02
N LEU A 81 2.02 -7.31 0.05
CA LEU A 81 1.45 -5.99 0.26
C LEU A 81 -0.07 -6.03 0.07
N THR A 82 -0.81 -5.57 1.08
CA THR A 82 -2.26 -5.37 1.02
C THR A 82 -2.62 -3.91 1.26
N LEU A 83 -3.73 -3.48 0.67
CA LEU A 83 -4.39 -2.20 0.93
C LEU A 83 -5.59 -2.45 1.82
N MET A 84 -5.87 -1.55 2.75
CA MET A 84 -7.04 -1.65 3.62
C MET A 84 -7.75 -0.30 3.79
N SER A 85 -9.06 -0.37 3.94
CA SER A 85 -9.92 0.76 4.30
C SER A 85 -10.79 0.35 5.47
N ILE A 86 -10.51 0.88 6.66
CA ILE A 86 -11.25 0.55 7.88
C ILE A 86 -12.30 1.64 8.11
N ASN A 87 -13.58 1.28 8.17
CA ASN A 87 -14.64 2.27 8.36
C ASN A 87 -14.55 2.92 9.74
N VAL A 88 -15.28 4.03 9.90
CA VAL A 88 -15.38 4.76 11.17
C VAL A 88 -15.93 3.84 12.26
N GLY A 89 -15.19 3.72 13.37
CA GLY A 89 -15.57 2.88 14.51
C GLY A 89 -15.30 1.39 14.34
N ASP A 90 -14.91 0.94 13.14
CA ASP A 90 -14.44 -0.43 12.92
C ASP A 90 -12.97 -0.58 13.34
N ASP A 91 -12.53 -1.83 13.41
CA ASP A 91 -11.13 -2.21 13.62
C ASP A 91 -10.73 -3.32 12.64
N ILE A 92 -9.43 -3.61 12.56
CA ILE A 92 -8.93 -4.78 11.81
C ILE A 92 -9.45 -6.07 12.43
N GLY A 93 -9.47 -6.13 13.76
CA GLY A 93 -9.70 -7.34 14.53
C GLY A 93 -8.46 -7.72 15.32
N LEU A 94 -8.64 -8.42 16.44
CA LEU A 94 -7.53 -8.86 17.27
C LEU A 94 -6.85 -10.07 16.63
N GLU A 95 -5.63 -9.86 16.12
CA GLU A 95 -4.84 -10.86 15.41
C GLU A 95 -3.55 -11.23 16.17
N LEU A 96 -2.97 -12.38 15.82
CA LEU A 96 -1.61 -12.80 16.20
C LEU A 96 -1.06 -13.65 15.07
N HIS A 97 0.14 -13.30 14.61
CA HIS A 97 0.90 -14.07 13.62
C HIS A 97 2.16 -14.61 14.31
N PRO A 98 2.32 -15.94 14.47
CA PRO A 98 3.42 -16.49 15.27
C PRO A 98 4.79 -16.39 14.59
N ASP A 99 4.82 -16.28 13.27
CA ASP A 99 6.01 -16.38 12.42
C ASP A 99 6.09 -15.30 11.33
N VAL A 100 5.19 -14.32 11.35
CA VAL A 100 5.13 -13.22 10.38
C VAL A 100 5.36 -11.90 11.11
N ASP A 101 6.36 -11.15 10.65
CA ASP A 101 6.45 -9.73 10.98
C ASP A 101 5.52 -8.96 10.04
N GLN A 102 4.82 -7.97 10.61
CA GLN A 102 3.93 -7.10 9.87
C GLN A 102 4.34 -5.63 10.02
N PHE A 103 4.32 -4.92 8.91
CA PHE A 103 4.52 -3.48 8.82
C PHE A 103 3.22 -2.84 8.33
N ILE A 104 2.77 -1.76 8.96
CA ILE A 104 1.62 -0.97 8.51
C ILE A 104 2.05 0.48 8.37
N ARG A 105 1.63 1.15 7.29
CA ARG A 105 1.72 2.61 7.15
C ARG A 105 0.34 3.20 6.95
N ILE A 106 0.04 4.27 7.69
CA ILE A 106 -1.20 5.03 7.58
C ILE A 106 -1.02 6.10 6.50
N GLU A 107 -1.88 6.08 5.48
CA GLU A 107 -1.90 7.08 4.40
C GLU A 107 -3.01 8.13 4.60
N GLU A 108 -4.13 7.78 5.24
CA GLU A 108 -5.18 8.76 5.56
C GLU A 108 -5.91 8.36 6.86
N GLY A 109 -6.24 9.35 7.70
CA GLY A 109 -7.09 9.18 8.87
C GLY A 109 -6.32 9.04 10.18
N GLN A 110 -7.00 8.53 11.22
CA GLN A 110 -6.43 8.37 12.54
C GLN A 110 -6.97 7.12 13.25
N GLY A 111 -6.14 6.51 14.09
CA GLY A 111 -6.51 5.30 14.80
C GLY A 111 -5.80 5.14 16.13
N LEU A 112 -6.14 4.04 16.80
CA LEU A 112 -5.48 3.57 18.01
C LEU A 112 -4.93 2.18 17.75
N VAL A 113 -3.60 2.06 17.76
CA VAL A 113 -2.94 0.75 17.74
C VAL A 113 -2.83 0.22 19.16
N LYS A 114 -3.10 -1.08 19.33
CA LYS A 114 -2.93 -1.82 20.58
C LYS A 114 -2.09 -3.06 20.31
N MET A 115 -1.07 -3.32 21.11
CA MET A 115 -0.19 -4.49 21.00
C MET A 115 0.19 -5.07 22.37
N GLY A 116 0.46 -6.37 22.44
CA GLY A 116 0.87 -7.02 23.68
C GLY A 116 1.28 -8.49 23.54
N ASP A 117 1.73 -9.08 24.65
CA ASP A 117 2.17 -10.48 24.73
C ASP A 117 1.02 -11.47 24.93
N SER A 118 -0.18 -11.00 25.30
CA SER A 118 -1.37 -11.85 25.43
C SER A 118 -2.63 -11.11 24.98
N LYS A 119 -3.67 -11.88 24.61
CA LYS A 119 -5.00 -11.36 24.22
C LYS A 119 -5.57 -10.41 25.28
N ASP A 120 -5.36 -10.73 26.54
CA ASP A 120 -5.94 -10.01 27.68
C ASP A 120 -5.05 -8.86 28.17
N ASN A 121 -3.85 -8.68 27.60
CA ASN A 121 -2.90 -7.66 28.01
C ASN A 121 -2.22 -6.96 26.81
N LEU A 122 -2.96 -6.03 26.19
CA LEU A 122 -2.45 -5.13 25.15
C LEU A 122 -1.82 -3.87 25.78
N SER A 123 -0.67 -4.06 26.43
CA SER A 123 0.00 -3.03 27.23
C SER A 123 0.58 -1.86 26.42
N PHE A 124 0.90 -2.08 25.15
CA PHE A 124 1.34 -1.03 24.25
C PHE A 124 0.15 -0.42 23.52
N GLN A 125 -0.10 0.87 23.72
CA GLN A 125 -1.17 1.58 23.02
C GLN A 125 -0.71 2.96 22.57
N LYS A 126 -0.98 3.32 21.31
CA LYS A 126 -0.60 4.60 20.72
C LYS A 126 -1.66 5.09 19.74
N ASN A 127 -1.96 6.38 19.80
CA ASN A 127 -2.67 7.03 18.70
C ASN A 127 -1.73 7.11 17.50
N VAL A 128 -2.27 6.86 16.33
CA VAL A 128 -1.57 6.91 15.04
C VAL A 128 -2.36 7.78 14.09
N TYR A 129 -1.64 8.42 13.17
CA TYR A 129 -2.16 9.37 12.20
C TYR A 129 -1.51 9.11 10.85
N GLU A 130 -1.93 9.85 9.82
CA GLU A 130 -1.21 9.97 8.55
C GLU A 130 0.31 10.09 8.77
N ASP A 131 1.07 9.44 7.88
CA ASP A 131 2.53 9.26 7.92
C ASP A 131 3.10 8.38 9.03
N TYR A 132 2.28 7.86 9.95
CA TYR A 132 2.79 6.95 10.98
C TYR A 132 3.01 5.56 10.41
N VAL A 133 4.09 4.93 10.88
CA VAL A 133 4.40 3.52 10.64
C VAL A 133 4.24 2.72 11.92
N ILE A 134 3.81 1.47 11.78
CA ILE A 134 3.61 0.52 12.88
C ILE A 134 4.39 -0.74 12.52
N PHE A 135 5.31 -1.12 13.41
CA PHE A 135 6.00 -2.40 13.34
C PHE A 135 5.35 -3.36 14.34
N ILE A 136 4.93 -4.52 13.84
CA ILE A 136 4.28 -5.57 14.62
C ILE A 136 5.16 -6.82 14.49
N PRO A 137 6.02 -7.09 15.50
CA PRO A 137 6.84 -8.29 15.51
C PRO A 137 5.99 -9.56 15.62
N ALA A 138 6.48 -10.63 15.01
CA ALA A 138 5.92 -11.97 15.15
C ALA A 138 5.68 -12.34 16.63
N GLY A 139 4.54 -12.96 16.91
CA GLY A 139 4.10 -13.37 18.24
C GLY A 139 3.42 -12.28 19.08
N LYS A 140 3.26 -11.06 18.57
CA LYS A 140 2.49 -10.01 19.27
C LYS A 140 1.01 -10.09 18.92
N TRP A 141 0.17 -10.09 19.95
CA TRP A 141 -1.25 -9.76 19.80
C TRP A 141 -1.37 -8.30 19.39
N HIS A 142 -2.18 -8.00 18.38
CA HIS A 142 -2.32 -6.64 17.88
C HIS A 142 -3.71 -6.36 17.31
N ASN A 143 -4.10 -5.09 17.36
CA ASN A 143 -5.30 -4.57 16.71
C ASN A 143 -5.08 -3.09 16.36
N LEU A 144 -5.76 -2.61 15.31
CA LEU A 144 -5.81 -1.22 14.90
C LEU A 144 -7.26 -0.80 14.75
N ILE A 145 -7.66 0.19 15.55
CA ILE A 145 -9.03 0.67 15.64
C ILE A 145 -9.11 2.04 14.96
N ASN A 146 -10.06 2.24 14.06
CA ASN A 146 -10.32 3.56 13.49
C ASN A 146 -11.04 4.43 14.54
N THR A 147 -10.36 5.49 15.01
CA THR A 147 -10.88 6.45 15.98
C THR A 147 -11.18 7.82 15.35
N GLY A 148 -11.14 7.90 14.01
CA GLY A 148 -11.45 9.08 13.22
C GLY A 148 -12.94 9.24 12.91
N ILE A 149 -13.23 10.19 12.03
CA ILE A 149 -14.57 10.45 11.47
C ILE A 149 -14.65 10.17 9.96
N THR A 150 -13.55 9.68 9.38
CA THR A 150 -13.43 9.21 7.99
C THR A 150 -12.84 7.79 8.00
N PRO A 151 -12.95 7.03 6.88
CA PRO A 151 -12.24 5.77 6.75
C PRO A 151 -10.73 5.92 6.97
N LEU A 152 -10.12 4.96 7.66
CA LEU A 152 -8.68 4.87 7.85
C LEU A 152 -8.07 4.13 6.66
N LYS A 153 -7.27 4.82 5.85
CA LYS A 153 -6.57 4.27 4.68
C LYS A 153 -5.15 3.89 5.06
N LEU A 154 -4.78 2.67 4.72
CA LEU A 154 -3.45 2.15 5.03
C LEU A 154 -3.04 1.08 4.02
N TYR A 155 -1.75 0.78 4.01
CA TYR A 155 -1.25 -0.47 3.46
C TYR A 155 -0.51 -1.26 4.54
N SER A 156 -0.52 -2.58 4.36
CA SER A 156 0.16 -3.55 5.22
C SER A 156 1.14 -4.37 4.40
N ILE A 157 2.32 -4.62 4.95
CA ILE A 157 3.31 -5.55 4.42
C ILE A 157 3.48 -6.69 5.42
N TYR A 158 3.27 -7.91 4.96
CA TYR A 158 3.52 -9.14 5.71
C TYR A 158 4.79 -9.80 5.20
N ALA A 159 5.64 -10.31 6.09
CA ALA A 159 6.82 -11.09 5.74
C ALA A 159 6.99 -12.31 6.68
N PRO A 160 6.75 -13.54 6.19
CA PRO A 160 6.30 -13.95 4.84
C PRO A 160 4.86 -13.54 4.50
N PRO A 161 4.36 -13.80 3.26
CA PRO A 161 2.96 -13.59 2.89
C PRO A 161 1.98 -14.28 3.84
N GLU A 162 0.88 -13.61 4.18
CA GLU A 162 -0.14 -14.11 5.11
C GLU A 162 -1.40 -14.61 4.39
N HIS A 163 -1.87 -13.89 3.37
CA HIS A 163 -3.10 -14.20 2.67
C HIS A 163 -2.84 -14.86 1.30
N PRO A 164 -3.81 -15.60 0.74
CA PRO A 164 -3.75 -16.08 -0.63
C PRO A 164 -3.47 -14.97 -1.65
N HIS A 165 -2.80 -15.32 -2.75
CA HIS A 165 -2.61 -14.41 -3.89
C HIS A 165 -3.97 -13.97 -4.44
N GLY A 166 -4.14 -12.68 -4.72
CA GLY A 166 -5.39 -12.13 -5.25
C GLY A 166 -6.52 -11.97 -4.24
N THR A 167 -6.25 -12.07 -2.93
CA THR A 167 -7.26 -11.88 -1.88
C THR A 167 -7.94 -10.51 -2.00
N VAL A 168 -9.27 -10.51 -2.01
CA VAL A 168 -10.11 -9.31 -1.90
C VAL A 168 -11.23 -9.57 -0.90
N HIS A 169 -11.24 -8.82 0.19
CA HIS A 169 -12.31 -8.79 1.18
C HIS A 169 -12.97 -7.42 1.12
N LYS A 170 -14.18 -7.35 0.57
CA LYS A 170 -14.91 -6.08 0.42
C LYS A 170 -15.26 -5.52 1.79
N THR A 171 -15.67 -6.38 2.71
CA THR A 171 -16.08 -6.03 4.06
C THR A 171 -15.23 -6.75 5.09
N LYS A 172 -15.23 -6.23 6.34
CA LYS A 172 -14.62 -6.91 7.48
C LYS A 172 -15.18 -8.32 7.68
N LYS A 173 -16.49 -8.47 7.51
CA LYS A 173 -17.17 -9.77 7.64
C LYS A 173 -16.62 -10.78 6.64
N ASP A 174 -16.33 -10.38 5.41
CA ASP A 174 -15.74 -11.29 4.41
C ASP A 174 -14.37 -11.82 4.88
N ALA A 175 -13.59 -10.97 5.55
CA ALA A 175 -12.28 -11.33 6.10
C ALA A 175 -12.36 -12.23 7.35
N GLU A 176 -13.42 -12.13 8.16
CA GLU A 176 -13.62 -12.99 9.34
C GLU A 176 -14.03 -14.42 8.98
N HIS A 177 -14.56 -14.63 7.76
CA HIS A 177 -15.04 -15.93 7.29
C HIS A 177 -14.07 -16.61 6.29
N SER A 178 -12.90 -16.01 6.03
CA SER A 178 -11.88 -16.48 5.09
C SER A 178 -10.85 -17.39 5.74
#